data_AF-A0A9X2HXB2-F1
#
_entry.id   AF-A0A9X2HXB2-F1
#
_cell.length_a   1.000
_cell.length_b   1.000
_cell.length_c   1.000
_cell.angle_alpha   90.00
_cell.angle_beta   90.00
_cell.angle_gamma   90.00
#
_symmetry.space_group_name_H-M   'P 1'
#
loop_
_entity.id
_entity.type
_entity.pdbx_description
1 polymer ?
#
loop_
_entity_poly.entity_id
_entity_poly.type
_entity_poly.pdbx_seq_one_letter_code
_entity_poly.pdbx_strand_id
1 'polypeptide(L)'
;MVRRLMAAMLAATAVAGAGSAAEKVPPLPPYVAAYEPTNVDERGAWMIADEDERRLRDSADVMRDPALNAFVRGVLCRTVGEDRCKGVRLYIVHVPAFNATMRPNGMMTIWSGALLRLRSEAELGAVLGHEFGHFELRHGLADFRNRRSGTDLMAWASVLVANSAAFQVDMVGGFYAFDRAQEKAADMIGVRYLAASHYPSHAAADIWDRMMGEADATAIGRHRKPDQRYAAGFFASHPTNLARATYLRSAAAELPDADGSAGVDGYRAAIAPWLPMLLDDQIRLNDFGGSEYLLGQLAVGGWATPLLFARAELYRMRGHPRDLVSAAGFYQEAIARGDAGAEAYRGLGLALMRSQQVEPAKTALREYLRRKPDANDASIIATLVAS
;
A
#
# COMPACT_ATOMS: atom_id res chain seq x y z
N MET A 1 47.89 -61.14 25.48
CA MET A 1 48.06 -60.11 24.43
C MET A 1 47.20 -60.50 23.24
N VAL A 2 45.99 -59.97 23.14
CA VAL A 2 45.11 -60.13 21.97
C VAL A 2 44.69 -58.73 21.52
N ARG A 3 44.85 -58.50 20.22
CA ARG A 3 44.75 -57.23 19.50
C ARG A 3 43.49 -57.32 18.63
N ARG A 4 42.88 -56.17 18.30
CA ARG A 4 41.84 -55.91 17.24
C ARG A 4 40.38 -56.12 17.68
N LEU A 5 39.37 -55.33 17.32
CA LEU A 5 39.17 -54.23 16.36
C LEU A 5 38.15 -53.24 16.95
N MET A 6 38.36 -51.93 16.82
CA MET A 6 37.30 -50.92 16.94
C MET A 6 36.68 -50.72 15.54
N ALA A 7 35.43 -51.14 15.36
CA ALA A 7 34.63 -50.76 14.20
C ALA A 7 33.91 -49.44 14.53
N ALA A 8 34.32 -48.35 13.87
CA ALA A 8 33.58 -47.10 13.90
C ALA A 8 32.40 -47.20 12.92
N MET A 9 31.17 -47.28 13.44
CA MET A 9 29.96 -47.07 12.63
C MET A 9 29.84 -45.57 12.33
N LEU A 10 30.11 -45.17 11.08
CA LEU A 10 29.57 -43.91 10.54
C LEU A 10 28.06 -44.09 10.35
N ALA A 11 27.27 -43.54 11.26
CA ALA A 11 25.86 -43.30 11.00
C ALA A 11 25.75 -42.09 10.07
N ALA A 12 25.55 -42.34 8.77
CA ALA A 12 25.11 -41.31 7.84
C ALA A 12 23.66 -40.96 8.20
N THR A 13 23.47 -39.89 8.96
CA THR A 13 22.15 -39.27 9.13
C THR A 13 21.76 -38.61 7.82
N ALA A 14 20.98 -39.34 7.01
CA ALA A 14 20.21 -38.73 5.94
C ALA A 14 19.24 -37.74 6.57
N VAL A 15 19.55 -36.44 6.45
CA VAL A 15 18.56 -35.38 6.67
C VAL A 15 17.56 -35.50 5.54
N ALA A 16 16.49 -36.26 5.78
CA ALA A 16 15.31 -36.20 4.95
C ALA A 16 14.76 -34.77 5.09
N GLY A 17 15.03 -33.94 4.09
CA GLY A 17 14.32 -32.69 3.93
C GLY A 17 12.84 -33.04 3.83
N ALA A 18 12.06 -32.68 4.85
CA ALA A 18 10.62 -32.67 4.77
C ALA A 18 10.25 -31.63 3.71
N GLY A 19 10.13 -32.06 2.45
CA GLY A 19 9.44 -31.27 1.44
C GLY A 19 8.02 -31.08 1.97
N SER A 20 7.67 -29.86 2.37
CA SER A 20 6.28 -29.52 2.63
C SER A 20 5.52 -29.80 1.34
N ALA A 21 4.62 -30.77 1.34
CA ALA A 21 3.67 -30.90 0.24
C ALA A 21 2.99 -29.54 0.07
N ALA A 22 3.06 -28.98 -1.13
CA ALA A 22 2.37 -27.74 -1.44
C ALA A 22 0.87 -27.94 -1.18
N GLU A 23 0.30 -27.05 -0.37
CA GLU A 23 -1.11 -27.13 0.00
C GLU A 23 -1.94 -26.62 -1.17
N LYS A 24 -2.81 -27.47 -1.71
CA LYS A 24 -3.58 -27.17 -2.92
C LYS A 24 -4.45 -25.94 -2.75
N VAL A 25 -4.46 -25.06 -3.75
CA VAL A 25 -5.36 -23.90 -3.78
C VAL A 25 -6.83 -24.37 -3.82
N PRO A 26 -7.67 -23.99 -2.83
CA PRO A 26 -9.08 -24.39 -2.78
C PRO A 26 -9.86 -23.85 -3.98
N PRO A 27 -10.98 -24.50 -4.36
CA PRO A 27 -11.90 -23.94 -5.35
C PRO A 27 -12.58 -22.68 -4.78
N LEU A 28 -13.00 -21.76 -5.66
CA LEU A 28 -13.83 -20.63 -5.26
C LEU A 28 -15.14 -21.14 -4.66
N PRO A 29 -15.63 -20.56 -3.55
CA PRO A 29 -16.91 -20.95 -2.99
C PRO A 29 -18.06 -20.58 -3.96
N PRO A 30 -19.24 -21.21 -3.85
CA PRO A 30 -20.40 -20.81 -4.64
C PRO A 30 -20.78 -19.36 -4.33
N TYR A 31 -21.00 -18.54 -5.36
CA TYR A 31 -21.48 -17.18 -5.13
C TYR A 31 -22.92 -17.20 -4.62
N VAL A 32 -23.16 -16.50 -3.50
CA VAL A 32 -24.51 -16.25 -2.99
C VAL A 32 -24.78 -14.76 -3.11
N ALA A 33 -25.64 -14.38 -4.04
CA ALA A 33 -26.04 -12.98 -4.25
C ALA A 33 -26.79 -12.44 -3.02
N ALA A 34 -26.56 -11.16 -2.70
CA ALA A 34 -27.33 -10.38 -1.73
C ALA A 34 -27.56 -11.11 -0.39
N TYR A 35 -26.47 -11.31 0.36
CA TYR A 35 -26.52 -11.85 1.71
C TYR A 35 -27.21 -10.87 2.68
N GLU A 36 -28.22 -11.32 3.42
CA GLU A 36 -28.81 -10.57 4.53
C GLU A 36 -28.37 -11.15 5.88
N PRO A 37 -28.13 -10.32 6.91
CA PRO A 37 -27.68 -10.78 8.23
C PRO A 37 -28.78 -11.56 8.95
N THR A 38 -28.53 -12.83 9.27
CA THR A 38 -29.54 -13.78 9.77
C THR A 38 -29.56 -13.88 11.29
N ASN A 39 -28.38 -13.83 11.94
CA ASN A 39 -28.24 -13.98 13.39
C ASN A 39 -27.86 -12.66 14.08
N VAL A 40 -27.88 -12.67 15.42
CA VAL A 40 -27.65 -11.47 16.25
C VAL A 40 -26.26 -10.89 16.01
N ASP A 41 -25.24 -11.73 15.83
CA ASP A 41 -23.87 -11.27 15.61
C ASP A 41 -23.72 -10.63 14.25
N GLU A 42 -24.31 -11.23 13.21
CA GLU A 42 -24.31 -10.67 11.87
C GLU A 42 -25.01 -9.32 11.80
N ARG A 43 -26.20 -9.22 12.42
CA ARG A 43 -26.90 -7.93 12.50
C ARG A 43 -26.10 -6.88 13.24
N GLY A 44 -25.42 -7.27 14.32
CA GLY A 44 -24.55 -6.37 15.08
C GLY A 44 -23.34 -5.87 14.27
N ALA A 45 -22.63 -6.78 13.60
CA ALA A 45 -21.49 -6.45 12.76
C ALA A 45 -21.90 -5.57 11.56
N TRP A 46 -23.06 -5.84 10.96
CA TRP A 46 -23.62 -5.03 9.88
C TRP A 46 -24.00 -3.63 10.34
N MET A 47 -24.65 -3.49 11.49
CA MET A 47 -25.03 -2.18 12.04
C MET A 47 -23.80 -1.28 12.25
N ILE A 48 -22.69 -1.83 12.75
CA ILE A 48 -21.42 -1.08 12.89
C ILE A 48 -20.89 -0.70 11.51
N ALA A 49 -20.86 -1.63 10.57
CA ALA A 49 -20.36 -1.38 9.21
C ALA A 49 -21.20 -0.34 8.46
N ASP A 50 -22.52 -0.32 8.65
CA ASP A 50 -23.43 0.67 8.03
C ASP A 50 -23.22 2.07 8.61
N GLU A 51 -22.99 2.18 9.90
CA GLU A 51 -22.68 3.47 10.55
C GLU A 51 -21.30 3.99 10.13
N ASP A 52 -20.29 3.12 10.04
CA ASP A 52 -18.97 3.45 9.52
C ASP A 52 -19.06 3.91 8.05
N GLU A 53 -19.83 3.19 7.22
CA GLU A 53 -20.05 3.56 5.82
C GLU A 53 -20.75 4.91 5.69
N ARG A 54 -21.78 5.17 6.51
CA ARG A 54 -22.49 6.45 6.51
C ARG A 54 -21.53 7.60 6.79
N ARG A 55 -20.67 7.47 7.80
CA ARG A 55 -19.66 8.48 8.15
C ARG A 55 -18.62 8.66 7.03
N LEU A 56 -18.14 7.56 6.46
CA LEU A 56 -17.15 7.60 5.40
C LEU A 56 -17.69 8.26 4.14
N ARG A 57 -18.91 7.91 3.72
CA ARG A 57 -19.55 8.44 2.50
C ARG A 57 -19.60 9.96 2.46
N ASP A 58 -19.80 10.58 3.61
CA ASP A 58 -19.90 12.04 3.75
C ASP A 58 -18.53 12.71 4.02
N SER A 59 -17.45 11.94 4.18
CA SER A 59 -16.12 12.48 4.47
C SER A 59 -15.50 13.23 3.28
N ALA A 60 -14.74 14.30 3.59
CA ALA A 60 -13.91 15.00 2.61
C ALA A 60 -12.76 14.13 2.08
N ASP A 61 -12.36 13.10 2.83
CA ASP A 61 -11.26 12.20 2.48
C ASP A 61 -11.62 11.21 1.37
N VAL A 62 -12.90 11.08 1.00
CA VAL A 62 -13.30 10.19 -0.10
C VAL A 62 -12.97 10.84 -1.45
N MET A 63 -12.15 10.14 -2.23
CA MET A 63 -11.78 10.52 -3.59
C MET A 63 -12.92 10.18 -4.56
N ARG A 64 -13.67 11.21 -4.99
CA ARG A 64 -14.92 11.07 -5.78
C ARG A 64 -14.74 11.18 -7.29
N ASP A 65 -13.52 11.15 -7.79
CA ASP A 65 -13.28 11.25 -9.24
C ASP A 65 -13.91 10.07 -9.99
N PRO A 66 -14.79 10.33 -10.97
CA PRO A 66 -15.50 9.25 -11.67
C PRO A 66 -14.57 8.30 -12.43
N ALA A 67 -13.48 8.81 -13.02
CA ALA A 67 -12.58 7.99 -13.83
C ALA A 67 -11.76 7.03 -12.96
N LEU A 68 -11.20 7.53 -11.85
CA LEU A 68 -10.47 6.71 -10.89
C LEU A 68 -11.36 5.65 -10.25
N ASN A 69 -12.58 6.03 -9.82
CA ASN A 69 -13.53 5.09 -9.23
C ASN A 69 -13.97 4.01 -10.24
N ALA A 70 -14.25 4.39 -11.49
CA ALA A 70 -14.59 3.44 -12.55
C ALA A 70 -13.42 2.49 -12.86
N PHE A 71 -12.18 2.99 -12.87
CA PHE A 71 -10.99 2.18 -13.08
C PHE A 71 -10.82 1.12 -11.99
N VAL A 72 -10.79 1.53 -10.71
CA VAL A 72 -10.58 0.62 -9.58
C VAL A 72 -11.73 -0.39 -9.47
N ARG A 73 -12.98 0.05 -9.65
CA ARG A 73 -14.14 -0.84 -9.71
C ARG A 73 -14.04 -1.82 -10.88
N GLY A 74 -13.59 -1.36 -12.05
CA GLY A 74 -13.39 -2.20 -13.22
C GLY A 74 -12.37 -3.31 -12.98
N VAL A 75 -11.25 -3.01 -12.31
CA VAL A 75 -10.25 -4.01 -11.91
C VAL A 75 -10.87 -5.03 -10.95
N LEU A 76 -11.57 -4.58 -9.89
CA LEU A 76 -12.30 -5.48 -8.99
C LEU A 76 -13.23 -6.43 -9.77
N CYS A 77 -14.09 -5.89 -10.64
CA CYS A 77 -15.06 -6.70 -11.37
C CYS A 77 -14.40 -7.71 -12.29
N ARG A 78 -13.29 -7.36 -12.95
CA ARG A 78 -12.51 -8.29 -13.77
C ARG A 78 -11.83 -9.38 -12.94
N THR A 79 -11.43 -9.08 -11.70
CA THR A 79 -10.80 -10.05 -10.79
C THR A 79 -11.81 -11.02 -10.17
N VAL A 80 -12.89 -10.51 -9.56
CA VAL A 80 -13.84 -11.36 -8.81
C VAL A 80 -15.04 -11.82 -9.65
N GLY A 81 -15.24 -11.25 -10.82
CA GLY A 81 -16.40 -11.48 -11.68
C GLY A 81 -17.57 -10.53 -11.42
N GLU A 82 -18.35 -10.25 -12.47
CA GLU A 82 -19.41 -9.23 -12.47
C GLU A 82 -20.47 -9.46 -11.39
N ASP A 83 -20.92 -10.69 -11.18
CA ASP A 83 -21.98 -10.96 -10.20
C ASP A 83 -21.50 -10.69 -8.77
N ARG A 84 -20.27 -11.07 -8.44
CA ARG A 84 -19.63 -10.73 -7.15
C ARG A 84 -19.44 -9.23 -6.97
N CYS A 85 -18.97 -8.56 -8.01
CA CYS A 85 -18.69 -7.13 -8.00
C CYS A 85 -19.93 -6.27 -7.72
N LYS A 86 -21.12 -6.71 -8.15
CA LYS A 86 -22.39 -6.02 -7.86
C LYS A 86 -22.69 -5.90 -6.36
N GLY A 87 -22.19 -6.83 -5.55
CA GLY A 87 -22.34 -6.79 -4.09
C GLY A 87 -21.41 -5.82 -3.37
N VAL A 88 -20.49 -5.17 -4.08
CA VAL A 88 -19.44 -4.34 -3.47
C VAL A 88 -19.69 -2.85 -3.70
N ARG A 89 -19.66 -2.08 -2.61
CA ARG A 89 -19.62 -0.61 -2.62
C ARG A 89 -18.18 -0.18 -2.32
N LEU A 90 -17.48 0.27 -3.36
CA LEU A 90 -16.06 0.59 -3.30
C LEU A 90 -15.85 2.09 -3.06
N TYR A 91 -14.99 2.41 -2.09
CA TYR A 91 -14.60 3.78 -1.76
C TYR A 91 -13.07 3.90 -1.79
N ILE A 92 -12.58 4.91 -2.51
CA ILE A 92 -11.16 5.27 -2.49
C ILE A 92 -10.99 6.38 -1.46
N VAL A 93 -10.12 6.17 -0.48
CA VAL A 93 -9.94 7.08 0.66
C VAL A 93 -8.54 7.69 0.60
N HIS A 94 -8.47 9.02 0.73
CA HIS A 94 -7.24 9.79 0.73
C HIS A 94 -6.47 9.60 2.03
N VAL A 95 -5.77 8.47 2.14
CA VAL A 95 -4.88 8.14 3.25
C VAL A 95 -3.57 7.60 2.67
N PRO A 96 -2.42 8.24 2.94
CA PRO A 96 -1.15 7.92 2.26
C PRO A 96 -0.44 6.64 2.76
N ALA A 97 -1.12 5.81 3.55
CA ALA A 97 -0.63 4.49 3.93
C ALA A 97 -1.15 3.40 2.95
N PHE A 98 -0.35 2.36 2.73
CA PHE A 98 -0.83 1.17 2.01
C PHE A 98 -1.88 0.48 2.89
N ASN A 99 -3.12 0.39 2.41
CA ASN A 99 -4.17 -0.41 3.03
C ASN A 99 -5.35 -0.63 2.08
N ALA A 100 -6.08 -1.71 2.30
CA ALA A 100 -7.42 -1.95 1.78
C ALA A 100 -8.19 -2.77 2.83
N THR A 101 -9.51 -2.61 2.88
CA THR A 101 -10.34 -3.42 3.78
C THR A 101 -11.70 -3.70 3.16
N MET A 102 -12.31 -4.81 3.54
CA MET A 102 -13.69 -5.14 3.18
C MET A 102 -14.53 -5.43 4.43
N ARG A 103 -15.71 -4.82 4.49
CA ARG A 103 -16.64 -4.94 5.61
C ARG A 103 -17.74 -5.97 5.36
N PRO A 104 -18.35 -6.53 6.43
CA PRO A 104 -19.41 -7.54 6.30
C PRO A 104 -20.65 -7.09 5.52
N ASN A 105 -20.92 -5.79 5.42
CA ASN A 105 -22.07 -5.24 4.67
C ASN A 105 -21.78 -5.04 3.16
N GLY A 106 -20.56 -5.33 2.68
CA GLY A 106 -20.16 -5.11 1.29
C GLY A 106 -19.43 -3.78 1.03
N MET A 107 -19.15 -2.97 2.06
CA MET A 107 -18.29 -1.79 1.91
C MET A 107 -16.83 -2.21 1.76
N MET A 108 -16.22 -1.89 0.61
CA MET A 108 -14.79 -2.00 0.37
C MET A 108 -14.14 -0.63 0.42
N THR A 109 -12.99 -0.53 1.07
CA THR A 109 -12.16 0.68 1.04
C THR A 109 -10.77 0.35 0.53
N ILE A 110 -10.19 1.25 -0.25
CA ILE A 110 -8.77 1.23 -0.62
C ILE A 110 -8.17 2.60 -0.34
N TRP A 111 -7.00 2.62 0.28
CA TRP A 111 -6.33 3.86 0.64
C TRP A 111 -5.41 4.33 -0.49
N SER A 112 -5.32 5.63 -0.68
CA SER A 112 -4.53 6.25 -1.75
C SER A 112 -3.05 5.84 -1.72
N GLY A 113 -2.49 5.57 -0.53
CA GLY A 113 -1.15 5.04 -0.38
C GLY A 113 -0.92 3.65 -0.99
N ALA A 114 -1.97 2.82 -1.13
CA ALA A 114 -1.89 1.57 -1.87
C ALA A 114 -1.72 1.84 -3.37
N LEU A 115 -2.48 2.80 -3.92
CA LEU A 115 -2.44 3.16 -5.34
C LEU A 115 -1.06 3.69 -5.79
N LEU A 116 -0.29 4.30 -4.88
CA LEU A 116 1.09 4.73 -5.17
C LEU A 116 2.08 3.57 -5.32
N ARG A 117 1.84 2.45 -4.62
CA ARG A 117 2.80 1.35 -4.48
C ARG A 117 2.57 0.21 -5.45
N LEU A 118 1.31 -0.02 -5.83
CA LEU A 118 0.94 -1.02 -6.83
C LEU A 118 1.43 -0.60 -8.22
N ARG A 119 1.74 -1.57 -9.07
CA ARG A 119 2.42 -1.39 -10.37
C ARG A 119 1.57 -1.75 -11.58
N SER A 120 0.45 -2.40 -11.36
CA SER A 120 -0.32 -3.02 -12.42
C SER A 120 -1.76 -3.27 -11.96
N GLU A 121 -2.65 -3.49 -12.93
CA GLU A 121 -4.02 -3.91 -12.63
C GLU A 121 -4.05 -5.29 -11.95
N ALA A 122 -3.12 -6.18 -12.28
CA ALA A 122 -2.99 -7.48 -11.63
C ALA A 122 -2.68 -7.37 -10.13
N GLU A 123 -1.79 -6.44 -9.75
CA GLU A 123 -1.47 -6.20 -8.34
C GLU A 123 -2.62 -5.55 -7.59
N LEU A 124 -3.32 -4.59 -8.22
CA LEU A 124 -4.55 -4.03 -7.65
C LEU A 124 -5.62 -5.12 -7.49
N GLY A 125 -5.79 -5.96 -8.50
CA GLY A 125 -6.67 -7.13 -8.45
C GLY A 125 -6.30 -8.09 -7.32
N ALA A 126 -5.00 -8.35 -7.09
CA ALA A 126 -4.54 -9.20 -6.01
C ALA A 126 -5.00 -8.68 -4.63
N VAL A 127 -4.80 -7.38 -4.37
CA VAL A 127 -5.23 -6.74 -3.11
C VAL A 127 -6.75 -6.79 -2.97
N LEU A 128 -7.49 -6.38 -4.00
CA LEU A 128 -8.96 -6.34 -3.95
C LEU A 128 -9.57 -7.73 -3.85
N GLY A 129 -8.98 -8.72 -4.52
CA GLY A 129 -9.37 -10.13 -4.45
C GLY A 129 -9.10 -10.76 -3.08
N HIS A 130 -7.98 -10.42 -2.43
CA HIS A 130 -7.68 -10.79 -1.05
C HIS A 130 -8.74 -10.25 -0.08
N GLU A 131 -9.05 -8.96 -0.16
CA GLU A 131 -10.09 -8.34 0.66
C GLU A 131 -11.47 -8.94 0.41
N PHE A 132 -11.79 -9.23 -0.86
CA PHE A 132 -13.03 -9.93 -1.20
C PHE A 132 -13.05 -11.35 -0.63
N GLY A 133 -11.91 -12.04 -0.57
CA GLY A 133 -11.75 -13.33 0.08
C GLY A 133 -12.11 -13.30 1.57
N HIS A 134 -11.66 -12.28 2.32
CA HIS A 134 -12.07 -12.09 3.72
C HIS A 134 -13.60 -11.93 3.86
N PHE A 135 -14.23 -11.21 2.94
CA PHE A 135 -15.66 -11.01 2.92
C PHE A 135 -16.44 -12.30 2.62
N GLU A 136 -16.03 -13.02 1.58
CA GLU A 136 -16.70 -14.25 1.15
C GLU A 136 -16.56 -15.37 2.19
N LEU A 137 -15.40 -15.46 2.84
CA LEU A 137 -15.13 -16.40 3.94
C LEU A 137 -15.65 -15.91 5.31
N ARG A 138 -16.25 -14.72 5.36
CA ARG A 138 -16.86 -14.12 6.57
C ARG A 138 -15.87 -13.98 7.75
N HIS A 139 -14.60 -13.72 7.47
CA HIS A 139 -13.57 -13.58 8.52
C HIS A 139 -13.91 -12.45 9.50
N GLY A 140 -14.44 -11.33 9.03
CA GLY A 140 -14.84 -10.21 9.89
C GLY A 140 -15.94 -10.55 10.90
N LEU A 141 -16.85 -11.47 10.55
CA LEU A 141 -17.88 -11.96 11.46
C LEU A 141 -17.30 -12.89 12.54
N ALA A 142 -16.39 -13.79 12.15
CA ALA A 142 -15.72 -14.68 13.09
C ALA A 142 -14.93 -13.87 14.14
N ASP A 143 -14.24 -12.84 13.68
CA ASP A 143 -13.47 -11.93 14.52
C ASP A 143 -14.37 -11.11 15.46
N PHE A 144 -15.49 -10.57 14.95
CA PHE A 144 -16.50 -9.90 15.77
C PHE A 144 -17.05 -10.82 16.88
N ARG A 145 -17.35 -12.08 16.58
CA ARG A 145 -17.82 -13.07 17.56
C ARG A 145 -16.80 -13.33 18.66
N ASN A 146 -15.55 -13.56 18.28
CA ASN A 146 -14.46 -13.79 19.23
C ASN A 146 -14.34 -12.62 20.22
N ARG A 147 -14.41 -11.37 19.72
CA ARG A 147 -14.36 -10.19 20.58
C ARG A 147 -15.60 -9.99 21.44
N ARG A 148 -16.80 -10.24 20.91
CA ARG A 148 -18.06 -10.18 21.68
C ARG A 148 -18.07 -11.18 22.85
N SER A 149 -17.50 -12.37 22.64
CA SER A 149 -17.36 -13.38 23.70
C SER A 149 -16.25 -13.06 24.71
N GLY A 150 -15.31 -12.19 24.35
CA GLY A 150 -14.30 -11.65 25.25
C GLY A 150 -14.86 -10.52 26.12
N THR A 151 -14.52 -10.50 27.41
CA THR A 151 -15.04 -9.56 28.41
C THR A 151 -14.53 -8.11 28.29
N ASP A 152 -14.12 -7.65 27.10
CA ASP A 152 -13.50 -6.33 26.97
C ASP A 152 -14.55 -5.22 26.76
N LEU A 153 -15.18 -4.84 27.88
CA LEU A 153 -16.19 -3.79 27.96
C LEU A 153 -15.66 -2.41 27.48
N MET A 154 -14.34 -2.21 27.48
CA MET A 154 -13.68 -0.98 27.02
C MET A 154 -13.56 -0.91 25.49
N ALA A 155 -13.53 -2.05 24.79
CA ALA A 155 -13.53 -2.11 23.33
C ALA A 155 -14.86 -1.59 22.74
N TRP A 156 -15.98 -1.80 23.43
CA TRP A 156 -17.29 -1.30 23.01
C TRP A 156 -17.46 0.21 23.20
N ALA A 157 -16.81 0.80 24.21
CA ALA A 157 -16.91 2.24 24.51
C ALA A 157 -16.13 3.11 23.51
N SER A 158 -15.05 2.59 22.92
CA SER A 158 -14.22 3.31 21.94
C SER A 158 -14.83 3.37 20.53
N VAL A 159 -15.67 2.39 20.16
CA VAL A 159 -16.47 2.40 18.90
C VAL A 159 -17.43 3.60 18.85
N LEU A 160 -17.88 4.09 20.01
CA LEU A 160 -18.81 5.22 20.10
C LEU A 160 -18.12 6.60 20.05
N VAL A 161 -16.79 6.67 20.22
CA VAL A 161 -16.06 7.93 20.39
C VAL A 161 -14.83 7.98 19.48
N ALA A 162 -15.01 8.32 18.20
CA ALA A 162 -13.89 8.64 17.31
C ALA A 162 -14.25 9.83 16.41
N ASN A 163 -14.01 11.05 16.92
CA ASN A 163 -14.31 12.34 16.26
C ASN A 163 -13.11 12.96 15.53
N SER A 164 -12.17 12.17 15.00
CA SER A 164 -11.14 12.70 14.10
C SER A 164 -10.55 11.61 13.19
N ALA A 165 -10.36 11.96 11.92
CA ALA A 165 -9.82 11.08 10.88
C ALA A 165 -8.41 10.56 11.21
N ALA A 166 -7.60 11.36 11.93
CA ALA A 166 -6.25 10.98 12.34
C ALA A 166 -6.20 9.92 13.45
N PHE A 167 -7.27 9.78 14.26
CA PHE A 167 -7.34 8.76 15.33
C PHE A 167 -7.90 7.42 14.84
N GLN A 168 -8.48 7.34 13.63
CA GLN A 168 -9.06 6.11 13.10
C GLN A 168 -8.02 5.14 12.51
N VAL A 169 -6.86 5.64 12.04
CA VAL A 169 -5.87 4.82 11.33
C VAL A 169 -5.25 3.72 12.21
N ASP A 170 -4.93 4.02 13.48
CA ASP A 170 -4.32 3.05 14.40
C ASP A 170 -5.33 2.18 15.16
N MET A 171 -6.49 2.73 15.52
CA MET A 171 -7.51 1.99 16.25
C MET A 171 -8.29 1.03 15.35
N VAL A 172 -8.71 1.45 14.15
CA VAL A 172 -9.50 0.61 13.22
C VAL A 172 -8.67 -0.50 12.60
N GLY A 173 -7.38 -0.29 12.35
CA GLY A 173 -6.47 -1.35 11.89
C GLY A 173 -6.29 -2.48 12.91
N GLY A 174 -6.20 -2.15 14.20
CA GLY A 174 -6.14 -3.12 15.29
C GLY A 174 -7.47 -3.84 15.58
N PHE A 175 -8.61 -3.22 15.24
CA PHE A 175 -9.94 -3.82 15.39
C PHE A 175 -10.26 -4.93 14.39
N TYR A 176 -9.43 -5.17 13.38
CA TYR A 176 -9.66 -6.20 12.35
C TYR A 176 -8.37 -6.96 11.99
N ALA A 177 -7.50 -7.19 12.97
CA ALA A 177 -6.33 -8.05 12.79
C ALA A 177 -6.78 -9.51 12.64
N PHE A 178 -6.70 -10.04 11.43
CA PHE A 178 -7.05 -11.43 11.15
C PHE A 178 -5.94 -12.38 11.63
N ASP A 179 -6.33 -13.59 12.00
CA ASP A 179 -5.34 -14.61 12.35
C ASP A 179 -4.61 -15.16 11.10
N ARG A 180 -3.51 -15.88 11.33
CA ARG A 180 -2.68 -16.41 10.23
C ARG A 180 -3.41 -17.42 9.33
N ALA A 181 -4.40 -18.14 9.85
CA ALA A 181 -5.17 -19.08 9.05
C ALA A 181 -6.18 -18.35 8.16
N GLN A 182 -6.81 -17.29 8.70
CA GLN A 182 -7.70 -16.40 7.95
C GLN A 182 -6.96 -15.68 6.82
N GLU A 183 -5.77 -15.11 7.11
CA GLU A 183 -4.93 -14.47 6.09
C GLU A 183 -4.54 -15.46 4.99
N LYS A 184 -4.08 -16.66 5.35
CA LYS A 184 -3.73 -17.69 4.37
C LYS A 184 -4.93 -18.11 3.51
N ALA A 185 -6.11 -18.26 4.11
CA ALA A 185 -7.32 -18.63 3.37
C ALA A 185 -7.76 -17.52 2.41
N ALA A 186 -7.68 -16.25 2.83
CA ALA A 186 -7.95 -15.10 1.98
C ALA A 186 -6.93 -14.97 0.84
N ASP A 187 -5.64 -15.19 1.11
CA ASP A 187 -4.58 -15.21 0.09
C ASP A 187 -4.84 -16.29 -0.96
N MET A 188 -5.18 -17.50 -0.53
CA MET A 188 -5.46 -18.62 -1.43
C MET A 188 -6.66 -18.33 -2.33
N ILE A 189 -7.73 -17.76 -1.77
CA ILE A 189 -8.92 -17.35 -2.54
C ILE A 189 -8.60 -16.18 -3.47
N GLY A 190 -7.85 -15.18 -3.01
CA GLY A 190 -7.42 -14.03 -3.81
C GLY A 190 -6.57 -14.42 -5.02
N VAL A 191 -5.59 -15.30 -4.81
CA VAL A 191 -4.78 -15.89 -5.89
C VAL A 191 -5.65 -16.69 -6.86
N ARG A 192 -6.63 -17.45 -6.35
CA ARG A 192 -7.59 -18.18 -7.20
C ARG A 192 -8.46 -17.26 -8.03
N TYR A 193 -8.92 -16.13 -7.48
CA TYR A 193 -9.64 -15.11 -8.24
C TYR A 193 -8.77 -14.54 -9.35
N LEU A 194 -7.53 -14.20 -9.04
CA LEU A 194 -6.61 -13.63 -10.00
C LEU A 194 -6.32 -14.61 -11.15
N ALA A 195 -6.03 -15.88 -10.84
CA ALA A 195 -5.82 -16.92 -11.84
C ALA A 195 -7.07 -17.27 -12.66
N ALA A 196 -8.28 -17.10 -12.09
CA ALA A 196 -9.54 -17.27 -12.83
C ALA A 196 -9.86 -16.05 -13.71
N SER A 197 -9.17 -14.93 -13.51
CA SER A 197 -9.24 -13.74 -14.34
C SER A 197 -8.23 -13.82 -15.50
N HIS A 198 -8.03 -12.70 -16.21
CA HIS A 198 -7.00 -12.59 -17.25
C HIS A 198 -5.66 -12.06 -16.72
N TYR A 199 -5.54 -11.80 -15.41
CA TYR A 199 -4.34 -11.27 -14.81
C TYR A 199 -3.39 -12.38 -14.34
N PRO A 200 -2.07 -12.13 -14.36
CA PRO A 200 -1.08 -13.02 -13.76
C PRO A 200 -1.24 -13.11 -12.24
N SER A 201 -1.42 -14.33 -11.75
CA SER A 201 -1.58 -14.68 -10.34
C SER A 201 -0.31 -14.48 -9.52
N HIS A 202 0.88 -14.54 -10.14
CA HIS A 202 2.16 -14.29 -9.46
C HIS A 202 2.30 -12.86 -8.93
N ALA A 203 1.55 -11.89 -9.47
CA ALA A 203 1.56 -10.50 -9.04
C ALA A 203 1.24 -10.32 -7.54
N ALA A 204 0.49 -11.24 -6.93
CA ALA A 204 0.18 -11.21 -5.51
C ALA A 204 1.43 -11.30 -4.63
N ALA A 205 2.45 -12.07 -5.02
CA ALA A 205 3.67 -12.26 -4.24
C ALA A 205 4.60 -11.02 -4.30
N ASP A 206 4.69 -10.38 -5.46
CA ASP A 206 5.62 -9.27 -5.71
C ASP A 206 5.32 -8.04 -4.85
N ILE A 207 4.04 -7.83 -4.49
CA ILE A 207 3.60 -6.77 -3.59
C ILE A 207 4.28 -6.91 -2.22
N TRP A 208 4.33 -8.13 -1.69
CA TRP A 208 4.89 -8.40 -0.37
C TRP A 208 6.38 -8.14 -0.31
N ASP A 209 7.15 -8.57 -1.32
CA ASP A 209 8.59 -8.31 -1.35
C ASP A 209 8.90 -6.81 -1.31
N ARG A 210 8.19 -6.03 -2.11
CA ARG A 210 8.36 -4.57 -2.15
C ARG A 210 7.93 -3.92 -0.85
N MET A 211 6.85 -4.41 -0.23
CA MET A 211 6.38 -3.84 1.02
C MET A 211 7.28 -4.16 2.21
N MET A 212 7.85 -5.36 2.24
CA MET A 212 8.89 -5.73 3.20
C MET A 212 10.14 -4.88 3.00
N GLY A 213 10.59 -4.71 1.75
CA GLY A 213 11.75 -3.88 1.43
C GLY A 213 11.56 -2.40 1.81
N GLU A 214 10.36 -1.86 1.60
CA GLU A 214 10.03 -0.50 2.01
C GLU A 214 10.07 -0.36 3.54
N ALA A 215 9.46 -1.30 4.28
CA ALA A 215 9.46 -1.28 5.74
C ALA A 215 10.87 -1.47 6.34
N ASP A 216 11.71 -2.31 5.73
CA ASP A 216 13.11 -2.46 6.11
C ASP A 216 13.88 -1.14 5.87
N ALA A 217 13.64 -0.47 4.73
CA ALA A 217 14.23 0.83 4.44
C ALA A 217 13.78 1.91 5.43
N THR A 218 12.49 1.94 5.82
CA THR A 218 11.97 2.79 6.90
C THR A 218 12.70 2.55 8.22
N ALA A 219 12.87 1.28 8.61
CA ALA A 219 13.57 0.93 9.86
C ALA A 219 15.03 1.43 9.82
N ILE A 220 15.75 1.15 8.73
CA ILE A 220 17.13 1.60 8.52
C ILE A 220 17.23 3.13 8.57
N GLY A 221 16.33 3.83 7.86
CA GLY A 221 16.26 5.29 7.83
C GLY A 221 15.99 5.92 9.20
N ARG A 222 15.30 5.19 10.09
CA ARG A 222 15.03 5.59 11.48
C ARG A 222 16.10 5.09 12.47
N HIS A 223 17.23 4.60 11.99
CA HIS A 223 18.30 4.02 12.80
C HIS A 223 17.85 2.85 13.68
N ARG A 224 16.88 2.07 13.20
CA ARG A 224 16.40 0.84 13.83
C ARG A 224 16.89 -0.38 13.04
N LYS A 225 17.03 -1.52 13.72
CA LYS A 225 17.27 -2.79 13.04
C LYS A 225 15.94 -3.26 12.43
N PRO A 226 15.92 -3.68 11.15
CA PRO A 226 14.80 -4.44 10.63
C PRO A 226 14.61 -5.70 11.47
N ASP A 227 13.48 -5.82 12.15
CA ASP A 227 13.17 -7.00 12.98
C ASP A 227 12.27 -8.01 12.25
N GLN A 228 11.89 -7.69 11.00
CA GLN A 228 11.02 -8.47 10.12
C GLN A 228 9.66 -8.78 10.78
N ARG A 229 9.25 -7.96 11.75
CA ARG A 229 7.94 -7.99 12.39
C ARG A 229 7.16 -6.77 11.93
N TYR A 230 6.58 -6.87 10.73
CA TYR A 230 5.79 -5.80 10.16
C TYR A 230 4.45 -5.71 10.91
N ALA A 231 4.16 -4.54 11.50
CA ALA A 231 2.98 -4.33 12.36
C ALA A 231 2.30 -2.95 12.17
N ALA A 232 2.68 -2.20 11.13
CA ALA A 232 2.14 -0.87 10.84
C ALA A 232 1.41 -0.85 9.49
N GLY A 233 0.40 0.02 9.35
CA GLY A 233 -0.40 0.13 8.12
C GLY A 233 -1.13 -1.18 7.81
N PHE A 234 -1.06 -1.64 6.57
CA PHE A 234 -1.60 -2.93 6.12
C PHE A 234 -1.24 -4.11 7.01
N PHE A 235 -0.01 -4.17 7.53
CA PHE A 235 0.41 -5.30 8.37
C PHE A 235 -0.23 -5.31 9.77
N ALA A 236 -0.85 -4.21 10.19
CA ALA A 236 -1.61 -4.16 11.44
C ALA A 236 -2.93 -4.94 11.32
N SER A 237 -3.63 -4.83 10.19
CA SER A 237 -4.84 -5.61 9.90
C SER A 237 -4.52 -6.97 9.26
N HIS A 238 -3.39 -7.10 8.57
CA HIS A 238 -2.94 -8.31 7.88
C HIS A 238 -1.56 -8.78 8.35
N PRO A 239 -1.47 -9.43 9.53
CA PRO A 239 -0.21 -9.95 10.03
C PRO A 239 0.47 -10.88 9.02
N THR A 240 1.70 -10.58 8.65
CA THR A 240 2.48 -11.39 7.68
C THR A 240 3.63 -12.14 8.34
N ASN A 241 4.26 -13.03 7.58
CA ASN A 241 5.58 -13.56 7.86
C ASN A 241 6.40 -13.68 6.56
N LEU A 242 7.71 -13.94 6.69
CA LEU A 242 8.59 -14.11 5.53
C LEU A 242 8.16 -15.26 4.58
N ALA A 243 7.33 -16.19 5.05
CA ALA A 243 6.85 -17.31 4.25
C ALA A 243 5.65 -16.94 3.36
N ARG A 244 4.99 -15.78 3.57
CA ARG A 244 3.80 -15.36 2.82
C ARG A 244 4.06 -15.24 1.32
N ALA A 245 5.07 -14.45 0.95
CA ALA A 245 5.49 -14.34 -0.45
C ALA A 245 5.86 -15.71 -1.05
N THR A 246 6.53 -16.57 -0.28
CA THR A 246 6.93 -17.91 -0.75
C THR A 246 5.73 -18.79 -1.08
N TYR A 247 4.75 -18.91 -0.18
CA TYR A 247 3.60 -19.77 -0.47
C TYR A 247 2.68 -19.16 -1.52
N LEU A 248 2.60 -17.82 -1.64
CA LEU A 248 1.84 -17.16 -2.71
C LEU A 248 2.42 -17.51 -4.09
N ARG A 249 3.76 -17.50 -4.22
CA ARG A 249 4.42 -17.96 -5.45
C ARG A 249 4.14 -19.44 -5.73
N SER A 250 4.19 -20.29 -4.70
CA SER A 250 3.86 -21.71 -4.85
C SER A 250 2.41 -21.90 -5.30
N ALA A 251 1.45 -21.19 -4.70
CA ALA A 251 0.05 -21.25 -5.06
C ALA A 251 -0.20 -20.77 -6.49
N ALA A 252 0.43 -19.66 -6.90
CA ALA A 252 0.35 -19.15 -8.27
C ALA A 252 0.88 -20.16 -9.29
N ALA A 253 1.99 -20.84 -8.98
CA ALA A 253 2.59 -21.86 -9.86
C ALA A 253 1.74 -23.12 -10.05
N GLU A 254 0.80 -23.41 -9.13
CA GLU A 254 -0.14 -24.54 -9.27
C GLU A 254 -1.35 -24.23 -10.14
N LEU A 255 -1.62 -22.96 -10.39
CA LEU A 255 -2.77 -22.52 -11.17
C LEU A 255 -2.36 -22.33 -12.63
N PRO A 256 -3.26 -22.59 -13.59
CA PRO A 256 -3.04 -22.18 -14.96
C PRO A 256 -3.03 -20.66 -14.98
N ASP A 257 -1.83 -20.06 -15.03
CA ASP A 257 -1.71 -18.62 -15.12
C ASP A 257 -2.22 -18.17 -16.50
N ALA A 258 -2.98 -17.09 -16.54
CA ALA A 258 -3.36 -16.50 -17.82
C ALA A 258 -2.10 -15.93 -18.48
N ASP A 259 -1.90 -16.16 -19.79
CA ASP A 259 -0.89 -15.46 -20.62
C ASP A 259 -1.20 -13.95 -20.78
N GLY A 260 -2.09 -13.41 -19.94
CA GLY A 260 -2.61 -12.06 -20.05
C GLY A 260 -1.64 -11.01 -19.51
N SER A 261 -1.80 -9.79 -20.02
CA SER A 261 -1.04 -8.64 -19.54
C SER A 261 -1.38 -8.34 -18.09
N ALA A 262 -0.37 -7.98 -17.28
CA ALA A 262 -0.58 -7.47 -15.93
C ALA A 262 -1.34 -6.13 -15.90
N GLY A 263 -1.56 -5.47 -17.05
CA GLY A 263 -2.24 -4.18 -17.13
C GLY A 263 -1.38 -3.02 -16.62
N VAL A 264 -0.06 -3.08 -16.82
CA VAL A 264 0.88 -2.05 -16.34
C VAL A 264 0.60 -0.67 -16.93
N ASP A 265 0.41 -0.58 -18.26
CA ASP A 265 0.21 0.70 -18.92
C ASP A 265 -1.16 1.31 -18.60
N GLY A 266 -2.21 0.48 -18.54
CA GLY A 266 -3.55 0.89 -18.11
C GLY A 266 -3.54 1.44 -16.69
N TYR A 267 -2.87 0.73 -15.77
CA TYR A 267 -2.68 1.18 -14.40
C TYR A 267 -1.93 2.52 -14.31
N ARG A 268 -0.77 2.63 -14.99
CA ARG A 268 0.02 3.86 -15.01
C ARG A 268 -0.78 5.04 -15.55
N ALA A 269 -1.54 4.85 -16.62
CA ALA A 269 -2.38 5.88 -17.20
C ALA A 269 -3.49 6.34 -16.23
N ALA A 270 -4.13 5.40 -15.52
CA ALA A 270 -5.18 5.72 -14.55
C ALA A 270 -4.64 6.47 -13.32
N ILE A 271 -3.42 6.16 -12.87
CA ILE A 271 -2.80 6.79 -11.69
C ILE A 271 -2.06 8.09 -12.03
N ALA A 272 -1.62 8.29 -13.27
CA ALA A 272 -0.83 9.45 -13.67
C ALA A 272 -1.41 10.82 -13.24
N PRO A 273 -2.73 11.09 -13.35
CA PRO A 273 -3.31 12.36 -12.89
C PRO A 273 -3.17 12.59 -11.38
N TRP A 274 -3.11 11.52 -10.59
CA TRP A 274 -3.04 11.55 -9.13
C TRP A 274 -1.61 11.49 -8.60
N LEU A 275 -0.65 11.08 -9.44
CA LEU A 275 0.73 10.85 -9.05
C LEU A 275 1.37 12.04 -8.31
N PRO A 276 1.20 13.31 -8.71
CA PRO A 276 1.76 14.44 -7.96
C PRO A 276 1.25 14.54 -6.53
N MET A 277 -0.06 14.35 -6.31
CA MET A 277 -0.68 14.36 -4.97
C MET A 277 -0.16 13.19 -4.13
N LEU A 278 -0.18 11.97 -4.70
CA LEU A 278 0.27 10.77 -4.00
C LEU A 278 1.74 10.87 -3.57
N LEU A 279 2.60 11.41 -4.43
CA LEU A 279 4.01 11.64 -4.12
C LEU A 279 4.16 12.69 -3.01
N ASP A 280 3.46 13.83 -3.10
CA ASP A 280 3.53 14.86 -2.06
C ASP A 280 3.11 14.31 -0.69
N ASP A 281 2.01 13.55 -0.63
CA ASP A 281 1.56 12.93 0.63
C ASP A 281 2.61 11.97 1.20
N GLN A 282 3.22 11.14 0.34
CA GLN A 282 4.28 10.21 0.75
C GLN A 282 5.48 10.96 1.33
N ILE A 283 5.90 12.06 0.69
CA ILE A 283 7.01 12.88 1.19
C ILE A 283 6.66 13.50 2.56
N ARG A 284 5.40 13.91 2.77
CA ARG A 284 4.91 14.46 4.05
C ARG A 284 4.85 13.46 5.19
N LEU A 285 4.88 12.15 4.92
CA LEU A 285 5.00 11.13 5.98
C LEU A 285 6.31 11.23 6.76
N ASN A 286 7.28 12.02 6.29
CA ASN A 286 8.58 12.21 6.94
C ASN A 286 9.32 10.88 7.19
N ASP A 287 9.13 9.93 6.28
CA ASP A 287 9.82 8.65 6.27
C ASP A 287 10.84 8.64 5.13
N PHE A 288 12.05 9.12 5.42
CA PHE A 288 13.09 9.22 4.40
C PHE A 288 13.47 7.87 3.81
N GLY A 289 13.67 6.86 4.66
CA GLY A 289 14.12 5.53 4.21
C GLY A 289 13.08 4.85 3.32
N GLY A 290 11.83 4.77 3.78
CA GLY A 290 10.75 4.17 3.02
C GLY A 290 10.43 4.95 1.74
N SER A 291 10.39 6.28 1.81
CA SER A 291 10.09 7.11 0.63
C SER A 291 11.18 7.03 -0.43
N GLU A 292 12.45 7.04 -0.05
CA GLU A 292 13.56 6.91 -1.02
C GLU A 292 13.56 5.53 -1.68
N TYR A 293 13.29 4.47 -0.91
CA TYR A 293 13.11 3.13 -1.46
C TYR A 293 11.95 3.09 -2.47
N LEU A 294 10.78 3.61 -2.10
CA LEU A 294 9.58 3.62 -2.95
C LEU A 294 9.80 4.41 -4.23
N LEU A 295 10.44 5.59 -4.16
CA LEU A 295 10.81 6.38 -5.33
C LEU A 295 11.77 5.61 -6.25
N GLY A 296 12.75 4.91 -5.68
CA GLY A 296 13.63 4.03 -6.43
C GLY A 296 12.88 2.91 -7.15
N GLN A 297 11.89 2.29 -6.51
CA GLN A 297 11.02 1.28 -7.12
C GLN A 297 10.13 1.87 -8.22
N LEU A 298 9.60 3.09 -8.04
CA LEU A 298 8.82 3.81 -9.05
C LEU A 298 9.67 4.17 -10.28
N ALA A 299 10.96 4.43 -10.08
CA ALA A 299 11.89 4.82 -11.12
C ALA A 299 12.56 3.63 -11.86
N VAL A 300 12.09 2.40 -11.64
CA VAL A 300 12.51 1.24 -12.43
C VAL A 300 12.05 1.45 -13.88
N GLY A 301 12.99 1.79 -14.77
CA GLY A 301 12.73 2.23 -16.15
C GLY A 301 13.11 3.69 -16.42
N GLY A 302 13.50 4.43 -15.39
CA GLY A 302 14.02 5.79 -15.49
C GLY A 302 13.34 6.77 -14.53
N TRP A 303 14.05 7.84 -14.20
CA TRP A 303 13.56 8.91 -13.36
C TRP A 303 12.70 9.89 -14.17
N ALA A 304 11.38 9.71 -14.15
CA ALA A 304 10.44 10.67 -14.73
C ALA A 304 10.41 11.99 -13.94
N THR A 305 9.97 13.08 -14.58
CA THR A 305 9.96 14.43 -13.98
C THR A 305 9.23 14.51 -12.62
N PRO A 306 8.04 13.91 -12.43
CA PRO A 306 7.38 13.92 -11.11
C PRO A 306 8.18 13.18 -10.03
N LEU A 307 8.88 12.10 -10.39
CA LEU A 307 9.70 11.33 -9.46
C LEU A 307 10.97 12.08 -9.07
N LEU A 308 11.62 12.76 -10.03
CA LEU A 308 12.77 13.64 -9.75
C LEU A 308 12.36 14.78 -8.82
N PHE A 309 11.22 15.41 -9.09
CA PHE A 309 10.68 16.46 -8.24
C PHE A 309 10.40 15.95 -6.81
N ALA A 310 9.71 14.81 -6.67
CA ALA A 310 9.43 14.21 -5.37
C ALA A 310 10.71 13.83 -4.61
N ARG A 311 11.71 13.27 -5.29
CA ARG A 311 13.03 12.98 -4.70
C ARG A 311 13.75 14.26 -4.28
N ALA A 312 13.67 15.33 -5.07
CA ALA A 312 14.23 16.61 -4.71
C ALA A 312 13.58 17.19 -3.44
N GLU A 313 12.25 17.14 -3.34
CA GLU A 313 11.50 17.54 -2.15
C GLU A 313 11.90 16.70 -0.92
N LEU A 314 12.03 15.37 -1.08
CA LEU A 314 12.42 14.47 0.00
C LEU A 314 13.75 14.88 0.65
N TYR A 315 14.77 15.11 -0.17
CA TYR A 315 16.09 15.53 0.29
C TYR A 315 16.07 16.96 0.85
N ARG A 316 15.35 17.88 0.19
CA ARG A 316 15.23 19.28 0.63
C ARG A 316 14.59 19.39 2.01
N MET A 317 13.55 18.60 2.28
CA MET A 317 12.85 18.61 3.56
C MET A 317 13.70 18.02 4.69
N ARG A 318 14.43 16.93 4.45
CA ARG A 318 15.37 16.38 5.45
C ARG A 318 16.48 17.38 5.77
N GLY A 319 16.97 18.09 4.75
CA GLY A 319 17.66 19.36 4.93
C GLY A 319 19.09 19.29 5.50
N HIS A 320 19.74 18.12 5.49
CA HIS A 320 21.18 18.05 5.80
C HIS A 320 22.00 18.76 4.70
N PRO A 321 23.20 19.29 5.00
CA PRO A 321 23.99 20.04 4.01
C PRO A 321 24.24 19.30 2.69
N ARG A 322 24.54 17.99 2.75
CA ARG A 322 24.73 17.15 1.56
C ARG A 322 23.42 16.85 0.82
N ASP A 323 22.30 16.86 1.54
CA ASP A 323 20.99 16.62 0.94
C ASP A 323 20.55 17.81 0.11
N LEU A 324 20.83 19.03 0.56
CA LEU A 324 20.48 20.25 -0.17
C LEU A 324 21.19 20.32 -1.53
N VAL A 325 22.44 19.85 -1.60
CA VAL A 325 23.18 19.71 -2.86
C VAL A 325 22.51 18.67 -3.77
N SER A 326 22.13 17.52 -3.22
CA SER A 326 21.46 16.45 -3.96
C SER A 326 20.09 16.90 -4.47
N ALA A 327 19.30 17.58 -3.62
CA ALA A 327 18.00 18.15 -3.96
C ALA A 327 18.12 19.15 -5.11
N ALA A 328 19.09 20.07 -5.05
CA ALA A 328 19.34 21.01 -6.14
C ALA A 328 19.62 20.31 -7.47
N GLY A 329 20.45 19.25 -7.46
CA GLY A 329 20.71 18.44 -8.64
C GLY A 329 19.45 17.78 -9.21
N PHE A 330 18.61 17.20 -8.34
CA PHE A 330 17.36 16.57 -8.78
C PHE A 330 16.35 17.58 -9.36
N TYR A 331 16.20 18.78 -8.78
CA TYR A 331 15.37 19.82 -9.39
C TYR A 331 15.92 20.28 -10.74
N GLN A 332 17.23 20.47 -10.86
CA GLN A 332 17.85 20.86 -12.12
C GLN A 332 17.60 19.83 -13.22
N GLU A 333 17.72 18.54 -12.90
CA GLU A 333 17.42 17.46 -13.83
C GLU A 333 15.93 17.44 -14.21
N ALA A 334 15.02 17.61 -13.25
CA ALA A 334 13.59 17.71 -13.51
C ALA A 334 13.27 18.88 -14.46
N ILE A 335 13.87 20.05 -14.20
CA ILE A 335 13.69 21.28 -15.00
C ILE A 335 14.24 21.08 -16.42
N ALA A 336 15.41 20.46 -16.56
CA ALA A 336 16.03 20.22 -17.86
C ALA A 336 15.19 19.33 -18.78
N ARG A 337 14.31 18.48 -18.22
CA ARG A 337 13.39 17.63 -18.98
C ARG A 337 12.15 18.35 -19.51
N GLY A 338 11.92 19.62 -19.14
CA GLY A 338 10.89 20.48 -19.74
C GLY A 338 9.50 20.45 -19.08
N ASP A 339 9.19 19.44 -18.27
CA ASP A 339 7.85 19.25 -17.66
C ASP A 339 7.78 19.58 -16.17
N ALA A 340 8.80 20.23 -15.62
CA ALA A 340 8.80 20.58 -14.20
C ALA A 340 7.91 21.80 -13.93
N GLY A 341 7.00 21.67 -12.96
CA GLY A 341 6.15 22.75 -12.49
C GLY A 341 6.93 23.92 -11.89
N ALA A 342 6.25 25.04 -11.64
CA ALA A 342 6.86 26.23 -11.04
C ALA A 342 7.53 25.91 -9.68
N GLU A 343 6.93 24.98 -8.94
CA GLU A 343 7.36 24.49 -7.65
C GLU A 343 8.79 23.91 -7.69
N ALA A 344 9.24 23.36 -8.82
CA ALA A 344 10.60 22.86 -8.97
C ALA A 344 11.63 24.00 -8.89
N TYR A 345 11.33 25.15 -9.50
CA TYR A 345 12.18 26.34 -9.42
C TYR A 345 12.21 26.92 -8.00
N ARG A 346 11.07 26.90 -7.32
CA ARG A 346 10.98 27.29 -5.91
C ARG A 346 11.85 26.39 -5.03
N GLY A 347 11.68 25.08 -5.15
CA GLY A 347 12.44 24.09 -4.39
C GLY A 347 13.94 24.20 -4.65
N LEU A 348 14.34 24.34 -5.91
CA LEU A 348 15.73 24.58 -6.33
C LEU A 348 16.30 25.84 -5.67
N GLY A 349 15.59 26.96 -5.78
CA GLY A 349 16.01 28.23 -5.21
C GLY A 349 16.20 28.16 -3.69
N LEU A 350 15.24 27.55 -2.98
CA LEU A 350 15.33 27.36 -1.53
C LEU A 350 16.47 26.42 -1.12
N ALA A 351 16.72 25.35 -1.88
CA ALA A 351 17.83 24.44 -1.62
C ALA A 351 19.18 25.14 -1.81
N LEU A 352 19.36 25.85 -2.92
CA LEU A 352 20.57 26.61 -3.24
C LEU A 352 20.84 27.72 -2.22
N MET A 353 19.81 28.43 -1.78
CA MET A 353 19.93 29.50 -0.77
C MET A 353 20.48 28.92 0.55
N ARG A 354 19.92 27.80 1.01
CA ARG A 354 20.38 27.12 2.22
C ARG A 354 21.78 26.51 2.08
N SER A 355 22.21 26.22 0.86
CA SER A 355 23.58 25.80 0.52
C SER A 355 24.53 26.97 0.19
N GLN A 356 24.16 28.22 0.50
CA GLN A 356 24.97 29.43 0.28
C GLN A 356 25.29 29.74 -1.19
N GLN A 357 24.53 29.19 -2.14
CA GLN A 357 24.63 29.50 -3.57
C GLN A 357 23.62 30.60 -3.96
N VAL A 358 23.90 31.82 -3.50
CA VAL A 358 22.93 32.94 -3.49
C VAL A 358 22.45 33.36 -4.89
N GLU A 359 23.36 33.64 -5.83
CA GLU A 359 22.95 34.12 -7.16
C GLU A 359 22.18 33.07 -7.99
N PRO A 360 22.62 31.79 -8.04
CA PRO A 360 21.81 30.72 -8.63
C PRO A 360 20.44 30.57 -7.93
N ALA A 361 20.39 30.71 -6.60
CA ALA A 361 19.15 30.64 -5.85
C ALA A 361 18.17 31.74 -6.27
N LYS A 362 18.62 33.00 -6.28
CA LYS A 362 17.80 34.15 -6.71
C LYS A 362 17.29 33.99 -8.13
N THR A 363 18.12 33.46 -9.03
CA THR A 363 17.72 33.19 -10.42
C THR A 363 16.55 32.19 -10.48
N ALA A 364 16.64 31.07 -9.76
CA ALA A 364 15.57 30.09 -9.71
C ALA A 364 14.29 30.66 -9.06
N LEU A 365 14.41 31.41 -7.95
CA LEU A 365 13.26 32.02 -7.27
C LEU A 365 12.56 33.10 -8.11
N ARG A 366 13.29 33.87 -8.92
CA ARG A 366 12.68 34.81 -9.88
C ARG A 366 11.87 34.08 -10.94
N GLU A 367 12.38 32.95 -11.44
CA GLU A 367 11.65 32.13 -12.41
C GLU A 367 10.40 31.50 -11.82
N TYR A 368 10.44 31.08 -10.54
CA TYR A 368 9.23 30.67 -9.81
C TYR A 368 8.18 31.79 -9.77
N LEU A 369 8.56 32.99 -9.34
CA LEU A 369 7.65 34.14 -9.26
C LEU A 369 7.10 34.53 -10.63
N ARG A 370 7.90 34.42 -11.69
CA ARG A 370 7.44 34.68 -13.06
C ARG A 370 6.38 33.67 -13.51
N ARG A 371 6.53 32.40 -13.13
CA ARG A 371 5.61 31.32 -13.50
C ARG A 371 4.35 31.28 -12.64
N LYS A 372 4.46 31.67 -11.36
CA LYS A 372 3.37 31.62 -10.38
C LYS A 372 3.32 32.89 -9.54
N PRO A 373 2.98 34.05 -10.14
CA PRO A 373 3.02 35.34 -9.46
C PRO A 373 2.01 35.44 -8.30
N ASP A 374 0.88 34.74 -8.41
CA ASP A 374 -0.21 34.75 -7.43
C ASP A 374 -0.08 33.64 -6.38
N ALA A 375 1.10 33.03 -6.23
CA ALA A 375 1.31 32.02 -5.19
C ALA A 375 1.14 32.63 -3.78
N ASN A 376 0.54 31.87 -2.87
CA ASN A 376 0.32 32.32 -1.48
C ASN A 376 1.61 32.73 -0.75
N ASP A 377 2.75 32.23 -1.18
CA ASP A 377 4.06 32.53 -0.61
C ASP A 377 4.93 33.46 -1.48
N ALA A 378 4.37 34.02 -2.57
CA ALA A 378 5.09 34.87 -3.50
C ALA A 378 5.74 36.08 -2.81
N SER A 379 5.04 36.69 -1.83
CA SER A 379 5.57 37.82 -1.06
C SER A 379 6.84 37.44 -0.27
N ILE A 380 6.82 36.29 0.40
CA ILE A 380 7.96 35.76 1.16
C ILE A 380 9.13 35.46 0.23
N ILE A 381 8.86 34.81 -0.91
CA ILE A 381 9.89 34.49 -1.89
C ILE A 381 10.48 35.75 -2.52
N ALA A 382 9.66 36.79 -2.78
CA ALA A 382 10.14 38.07 -3.31
C ALA A 382 11.12 38.76 -2.35
N THR A 383 10.88 38.68 -1.03
CA THR A 383 11.82 39.21 -0.03
C THR A 383 13.17 38.50 -0.10
N LEU A 384 13.19 37.17 -0.25
CA LEU A 384 14.43 36.38 -0.37
C LEU A 384 15.23 36.69 -1.65
N VAL A 385 14.56 37.15 -2.70
CA VAL A 385 15.22 37.57 -3.94
C VAL A 385 15.84 38.97 -3.81
N ALA A 386 15.20 39.84 -3.02
CA ALA A 386 15.59 41.25 -2.85
C ALA A 386 16.74 41.44 -1.85
N SER A 387 16.82 40.61 -0.81
CA SER A 387 17.99 40.50 0.09
C SER A 387 19.15 39.85 -0.63
#